data_AF-H6QTY0-F1
#
_entry.id   AF-H6QTY0-F1
#
_cell.length_a   1.000
_cell.length_b   1.000
_cell.length_c   1.000
_cell.angle_alpha   90.00
_cell.angle_beta   90.00
_cell.angle_gamma   90.00
#
_symmetry.space_group_name_H-M   'P 1'
#
loop_
_entity.id
_entity.type
_entity.pdbx_description
1 polymer ?
#
loop_
_entity_poly.entity_id
_entity_poly.type
_entity_poly.pdbx_seq_one_letter_code
_entity_poly.pdbx_strand_id
1 'polypeptide(L)'
;MTAANSDKDTRSAAYALIPSTIIYTTSDEIVTPQLGDLASSRLIGASNIALQEICPFSVNVDHFAIPGDVGAYGIALDALLKGRPAQTSTVDRSYCIKTG
;
A
#
# COMPACT_ATOMS: atom_id res chain seq x y z
N MET A 1 19.46 3.40 2.57
CA MET A 1 18.56 2.22 2.51
C MET A 1 19.24 0.93 2.04
N THR A 2 20.40 1.00 1.37
CA THR A 2 21.08 -0.18 0.77
C THR A 2 21.37 -1.33 1.74
N ALA A 3 21.67 -1.04 3.00
CA ALA A 3 21.88 -2.08 4.00
C ALA A 3 20.58 -2.83 4.38
N ALA A 4 19.47 -2.10 4.52
CA ALA A 4 18.18 -2.68 4.89
C ALA A 4 17.63 -3.58 3.77
N ASN A 5 17.71 -3.15 2.51
CA ASN A 5 17.18 -3.86 1.35
C ASN A 5 18.21 -4.82 0.71
N SER A 6 19.22 -5.27 1.47
CA SER A 6 20.33 -6.07 0.91
C SER A 6 20.00 -7.56 0.71
N ASP A 7 18.83 -8.01 1.17
CA ASP A 7 18.42 -9.43 1.25
C ASP A 7 19.35 -10.34 2.04
N LYS A 8 20.31 -9.77 2.78
CA LYS A 8 21.27 -10.51 3.61
C LYS A 8 20.77 -10.71 5.04
N ASP A 9 19.73 -9.99 5.46
CA ASP A 9 19.17 -10.05 6.80
C ASP A 9 17.64 -9.96 6.74
N THR A 10 16.96 -11.09 6.98
CA THR A 10 15.49 -11.19 7.01
C THR A 10 14.87 -10.57 8.27
N ARG A 11 15.67 -10.03 9.18
CA ARG A 11 15.23 -9.23 10.33
C ARG A 11 15.54 -7.74 10.16
N SER A 12 16.00 -7.33 8.99
CA SER A 12 16.21 -5.91 8.70
C SER A 12 14.86 -5.16 8.67
N ALA A 13 14.93 -3.83 8.74
CA ALA A 13 13.75 -2.96 8.61
C ALA A 13 13.08 -3.02 7.22
N ALA A 14 13.62 -3.78 6.26
CA ALA A 14 13.02 -3.99 4.94
C ALA A 14 11.99 -5.14 4.92
N TYR A 15 11.92 -5.95 5.98
CA TYR A 15 11.05 -7.12 6.06
C TYR A 15 9.86 -6.89 7.00
N ALA A 16 8.71 -7.43 6.62
CA ALA A 16 7.52 -7.47 7.46
C ALA A 16 7.74 -8.46 8.60
N LEU A 17 7.82 -7.93 9.83
CA LEU A 17 7.99 -8.75 11.04
C LEU A 17 6.66 -9.29 11.58
N ILE A 18 5.56 -8.66 11.19
CA ILE A 18 4.19 -9.08 11.47
C ILE A 18 3.37 -9.02 10.18
N PRO A 19 2.17 -9.63 10.11
CA PRO A 19 1.31 -9.48 8.95
C PRO A 19 0.98 -8.00 8.70
N SER A 20 1.52 -7.45 7.60
CA SER A 20 1.43 -6.02 7.28
C SER A 20 0.76 -5.80 5.93
N THR A 21 -0.08 -4.76 5.88
CA THR A 21 -0.60 -4.19 4.63
C THR A 21 0.01 -2.80 4.47
N ILE A 22 0.73 -2.58 3.38
CA ILE A 22 1.27 -1.30 2.98
C ILE A 22 0.35 -0.72 1.91
N ILE A 23 -0.20 0.46 2.17
CA ILE A 23 -1.07 1.20 1.25
C ILE A 23 -0.32 2.46 0.85
N TYR A 24 -0.15 2.66 -0.45
CA TYR A 24 0.55 3.83 -0.98
C TYR A 24 -0.06 4.30 -2.30
N THR A 25 0.34 5.47 -2.79
CA THR A 25 -0.12 6.02 -4.06
C THR A 25 1.07 6.24 -4.98
N THR A 26 0.93 5.91 -6.26
CA THR A 26 1.95 6.21 -7.28
C THR A 26 2.06 7.70 -7.59
N SER A 27 1.08 8.49 -7.14
CA SER A 27 1.04 9.94 -7.31
C SER A 27 1.59 10.70 -6.09
N ASP A 28 2.23 9.99 -5.15
CA ASP A 28 2.87 10.62 -3.98
C ASP A 28 4.00 11.54 -4.46
N GLU A 29 3.88 12.81 -4.12
CA GLU A 29 4.74 13.91 -4.51
C GLU A 29 5.84 14.21 -3.46
N ILE A 30 5.75 13.59 -2.28
CA ILE A 30 6.67 13.80 -1.15
C ILE A 30 7.60 12.59 -0.98
N VAL A 31 7.03 11.41 -0.85
CA VAL A 31 7.74 10.16 -0.67
C VAL A 31 7.93 9.54 -2.04
N THR A 32 9.15 9.59 -2.56
CA THR A 32 9.48 9.03 -3.89
C THR A 32 10.75 8.16 -3.82
N PRO A 33 10.89 7.15 -4.71
CA PRO A 33 9.90 6.69 -5.70
C PRO A 33 8.81 5.81 -5.08
N GLN A 34 7.65 5.67 -5.73
CA GLN A 34 6.51 4.83 -5.29
C GLN A 34 6.05 3.86 -6.40
N LEU A 35 7.00 3.34 -7.18
CA LEU A 35 6.73 2.48 -8.34
C LEU A 35 7.38 1.10 -8.19
N GLY A 36 6.55 0.05 -8.29
CA GLY A 36 6.98 -1.34 -8.30
C GLY A 36 7.86 -1.73 -7.11
N ASP A 37 8.87 -2.57 -7.37
CA ASP A 37 9.80 -3.05 -6.34
C ASP A 37 10.72 -1.94 -5.78
N LEU A 38 10.75 -0.76 -6.39
CA LEU A 38 11.53 0.38 -5.93
C LEU A 38 10.73 1.31 -5.02
N ALA A 39 9.43 1.07 -4.81
CA ALA A 39 8.61 1.92 -3.96
C ALA A 39 9.23 2.06 -2.55
N SER A 40 9.38 3.29 -2.08
CA SER A 40 9.97 3.62 -0.78
C SER A 40 9.17 3.02 0.38
N SER A 41 7.85 2.95 0.23
CA SER A 41 6.96 2.32 1.21
C SER A 41 7.04 0.78 1.22
N ARG A 42 7.65 0.15 0.22
CA ARG A 42 7.62 -1.31 0.05
C ARG A 42 8.27 -2.02 1.24
N LEU A 43 7.60 -3.05 1.72
CA LEU A 43 8.11 -3.96 2.74
C LEU A 43 8.07 -5.40 2.23
N ILE A 44 9.20 -6.10 2.28
CA ILE A 44 9.33 -7.50 1.83
C ILE A 44 8.49 -8.39 2.74
N GLY A 45 7.67 -9.28 2.16
CA GLY A 45 6.77 -10.16 2.92
C GLY A 45 5.47 -9.51 3.40
N ALA A 46 5.26 -8.21 3.13
CA ALA A 46 3.97 -7.56 3.31
C ALA A 46 3.08 -7.69 2.07
N SER A 47 1.80 -7.38 2.24
CA SER A 47 0.93 -7.02 1.10
C SER A 47 1.20 -5.56 0.74
N ASN A 48 1.86 -5.32 -0.39
CA ASN A 48 2.17 -3.98 -0.87
C ASN A 48 1.16 -3.64 -1.97
N ILE A 49 0.29 -2.66 -1.73
CA ILE A 49 -0.79 -2.31 -2.65
C ILE A 49 -0.71 -0.82 -2.97
N ALA A 50 -0.38 -0.50 -4.22
CA ALA A 50 -0.63 0.84 -4.72
C ALA A 50 -2.14 1.04 -4.87
N LEU A 51 -2.65 2.20 -4.45
CA LEU A 51 -4.05 2.57 -4.59
C LEU A 51 -4.54 2.37 -6.03
N GLN A 52 -3.70 2.68 -7.01
CA GLN A 52 -4.01 2.57 -8.44
C GLN A 52 -4.20 1.11 -8.92
N GLU A 53 -3.78 0.09 -8.17
CA GLU A 53 -4.07 -1.31 -8.49
C GLU A 53 -5.55 -1.67 -8.22
N ILE A 54 -6.14 -1.00 -7.24
CA ILE A 54 -7.55 -1.18 -6.84
C ILE A 54 -8.44 -0.15 -7.52
N CYS A 55 -8.01 1.11 -7.49
CA CYS A 55 -8.69 2.29 -8.04
C CYS A 55 -7.84 2.96 -9.13
N PRO A 56 -7.84 2.43 -10.37
CA PRO A 56 -6.96 2.92 -11.45
C PRO A 56 -7.11 4.40 -11.81
N PHE A 57 -8.26 5.00 -11.50
CA PHE A 57 -8.55 6.40 -11.81
C PHE A 57 -8.25 7.37 -10.64
N SER A 58 -7.81 6.86 -9.48
CA SER A 58 -7.37 7.67 -8.33
C SER A 58 -5.97 8.25 -8.56
N VAL A 59 -5.76 8.93 -9.69
CA VAL A 59 -4.46 9.49 -10.11
C VAL A 59 -4.12 10.81 -9.44
N ASN A 60 -5.08 11.47 -8.79
CA ASN A 60 -4.90 12.75 -8.11
C ASN A 60 -4.80 12.61 -6.57
N VAL A 61 -4.64 11.38 -6.07
CA VAL A 61 -4.48 11.14 -4.64
C VAL A 61 -3.00 11.26 -4.29
N ASP A 62 -2.66 12.38 -3.67
CA ASP A 62 -1.32 12.77 -3.27
C ASP A 62 -0.96 12.25 -1.86
N HIS A 63 0.22 12.61 -1.35
CA HIS A 63 0.71 12.20 -0.03
C HIS A 63 -0.25 12.56 1.10
N PHE A 64 -0.84 13.75 1.03
CA PHE A 64 -1.72 14.27 2.07
C PHE A 64 -3.13 13.66 1.97
N ALA A 65 -3.60 13.39 0.75
CA ALA A 65 -4.94 12.91 0.48
C ALA A 65 -5.11 11.42 0.77
N ILE A 66 -4.07 10.59 0.62
CA ILE A 66 -4.21 9.13 0.73
C ILE A 66 -4.82 8.62 2.06
N PRO A 67 -4.54 9.19 3.25
CA PRO A 67 -5.17 8.72 4.48
C PRO A 67 -6.69 8.95 4.52
N GLY A 68 -7.20 9.90 3.72
CA GLY A 68 -8.63 10.21 3.58
C GLY A 68 -9.31 9.59 2.37
N ASP A 69 -8.57 8.86 1.51
CA ASP A 69 -9.13 8.25 0.31
C ASP A 69 -10.00 7.03 0.65
N VAL A 70 -11.18 6.95 0.02
CA VAL A 70 -12.16 5.89 0.31
C VAL A 70 -11.70 4.53 -0.24
N GLY A 71 -10.95 4.51 -1.34
CA GLY A 71 -10.30 3.30 -1.86
C GLY A 71 -9.24 2.76 -0.91
N ALA A 72 -8.39 3.64 -0.37
CA ALA A 72 -7.41 3.30 0.66
C ALA A 72 -8.09 2.76 1.94
N TYR A 73 -9.21 3.37 2.35
CA TYR A 73 -10.06 2.83 3.42
C TYR A 73 -10.55 1.41 3.10
N GLY A 74 -11.03 1.15 1.88
CA GLY A 74 -11.48 -0.17 1.45
C GLY A 74 -10.38 -1.25 1.55
N ILE A 75 -9.13 -0.89 1.23
CA ILE A 75 -7.97 -1.78 1.39
C ILE A 75 -7.71 -2.06 2.88
N ALA A 76 -7.70 -1.03 3.72
CA ALA A 76 -7.50 -1.19 5.16
C ALA A 76 -8.61 -2.05 5.79
N LEU A 77 -9.86 -1.83 5.39
CA LEU A 77 -11.02 -2.57 5.87
C LEU A 77 -10.96 -4.05 5.47
N ASP A 78 -10.52 -4.38 4.25
CA ASP A 78 -10.28 -5.75 3.81
C ASP A 78 -9.33 -6.50 4.75
N ALA A 79 -8.20 -5.86 5.10
CA ALA A 79 -7.22 -6.46 6.00
C ALA A 79 -7.77 -6.67 7.41
N LEU A 80 -8.42 -5.65 7.97
CA LEU A 80 -8.95 -5.67 9.34
C LEU A 80 -10.06 -6.71 9.50
N LEU A 81 -11.04 -6.74 8.59
CA LEU A 81 -12.17 -7.67 8.69
C LEU A 81 -11.78 -9.13 8.43
N LYS A 82 -10.70 -9.37 7.66
CA LYS A 82 -10.21 -10.73 7.37
C LYS A 82 -9.13 -11.21 8.33
N GLY A 83 -8.61 -10.34 9.21
CA GLY A 83 -7.54 -10.69 10.15
C GLY A 83 -6.23 -11.11 9.47
N ARG A 84 -5.98 -10.63 8.25
CA ARG A 84 -4.78 -10.94 7.44
C ARG A 84 -4.41 -9.72 6.58
N PRO A 85 -3.20 -9.67 6.00
CA PRO A 85 -2.88 -8.63 5.03
C PRO A 85 -3.91 -8.59 3.89
N ALA A 86 -4.21 -7.38 3.40
CA ALA A 86 -5.17 -7.21 2.33
C ALA A 86 -4.74 -7.96 1.07
N GLN A 87 -5.69 -8.39 0.25
CA GLN A 87 -5.39 -8.99 -1.05
C GLN A 87 -6.13 -8.24 -2.14
N THR A 88 -5.44 -7.91 -3.22
CA THR A 88 -6.03 -7.14 -4.33
C THR A 88 -7.25 -7.82 -4.96
N SER A 89 -7.33 -9.15 -4.87
CA SER A 89 -8.48 -9.95 -5.32
C SER A 89 -9.70 -9.90 -4.39
N THR A 90 -9.54 -9.48 -3.13
CA THR A 90 -10.64 -9.47 -2.13
C THR A 90 -11.10 -8.08 -1.71
N VAL A 91 -10.33 -7.04 -2.04
CA VAL A 91 -10.73 -5.65 -1.79
C VAL A 91 -11.94 -5.30 -2.66
N ASP A 92 -12.99 -4.76 -2.02
CA ASP A 92 -14.19 -4.32 -2.72
C ASP A 92 -13.91 -3.03 -3.51
N ARG A 93 -13.93 -3.14 -4.84
CA ARG A 93 -13.69 -2.00 -5.74
C ARG A 93 -14.80 -0.95 -5.72
N SER A 94 -15.95 -1.22 -5.08
CA SER A 94 -17.02 -0.22 -4.92
C SER A 94 -16.55 1.02 -4.14
N TYR A 95 -15.53 0.88 -3.30
CA TYR A 95 -14.92 1.98 -2.54
C TYR A 95 -14.21 3.02 -3.41
N CYS A 96 -13.88 2.71 -4.67
CA CYS A 96 -13.29 3.69 -5.59
C CYS A 96 -14.29 4.75 -6.10
N ILE A 97 -15.60 4.50 -5.95
CA ILE A 97 -16.68 5.33 -6.53
C ILE A 97 -17.54 5.97 -5.42
N LYS A 98 -17.38 5.53 -4.17
CA LYS A 98 -18.07 6.11 -3.02
C LYS A 98 -17.45 7.46 -2.67
N THR A 99 -18.05 8.53 -3.16
CA THR A 99 -17.85 9.87 -2.62
C THR A 99 -18.66 9.98 -1.32
N GLY A 100 -18.01 10.45 -0.25
CA GLY A 100 -18.70 10.86 0.98
C GLY A 100 -19.69 12.00 0.75
#